data_AF-A0A853FQL0-F1
#
_entry.id   AF-A0A853FQL0-F1
#
_cell.length_a   1.000
_cell.length_b   1.000
_cell.length_c   1.000
_cell.angle_alpha   90.00
_cell.angle_beta   90.00
_cell.angle_gamma   90.00
#
_symmetry.space_group_name_H-M   'P 1'
#
loop_
_entity.id
_entity.type
_entity.pdbx_description
1 polymer ?
#
loop_
_entity_poly.entity_id
_entity_poly.type
_entity_poly.pdbx_seq_one_letter_code
_entity_poly.pdbx_strand_id
1 'polypeptide(L)'
;MGNGARFTLLMLGCAALAACKADAPTPVQKAEASEPAAPAPTAAVNAPLHDWLVGSWSFESSCASDFIAHYGADGALDNSGEIGGWTLAGNTITETIRERYDSAESDGAQKVNPPETRDYTVERTDQDHGTITYQGRKVPMLRC
;
A
#
# COMPACT_ATOMS: atom_id res chain seq x y z
N MET A 1 29.82 -13.38 70.44
CA MET A 1 30.62 -12.84 69.31
C MET A 1 29.69 -12.59 68.13
N GLY A 2 29.86 -11.58 67.27
CA GLY A 2 30.75 -10.41 67.34
C GLY A 2 31.07 -9.80 65.96
N ASN A 3 30.64 -8.54 65.72
CA ASN A 3 30.93 -7.68 64.55
C ASN A 3 30.34 -8.15 63.19
N GLY A 4 30.02 -7.31 62.20
CA GLY A 4 29.94 -5.83 62.08
C GLY A 4 29.25 -5.45 60.74
N ALA A 5 28.41 -4.41 60.61
CA ALA A 5 28.69 -2.95 60.59
C ALA A 5 29.10 -2.41 59.20
N ARG A 6 28.54 -1.35 58.57
CA ARG A 6 27.40 -0.39 58.79
C ARG A 6 26.67 -0.17 57.41
N PHE A 7 25.79 0.77 57.03
CA PHE A 7 25.20 2.08 57.49
C PHE A 7 23.66 2.10 57.13
N THR A 8 22.77 3.12 57.17
CA THR A 8 22.75 4.63 57.16
C THR A 8 23.09 5.28 55.79
N LEU A 9 22.49 6.37 55.26
CA LEU A 9 21.41 7.34 55.62
C LEU A 9 20.20 7.21 54.64
N LEU A 10 18.98 7.80 54.78
CA LEU A 10 18.36 8.85 55.63
C LEU A 10 18.43 10.33 55.14
N MET A 11 17.43 10.75 54.33
CA MET A 11 16.86 12.11 54.13
C MET A 11 15.40 11.89 53.66
N LEU A 12 14.29 12.48 54.14
CA LEU A 12 13.86 13.82 54.60
C LEU A 12 13.64 14.89 53.50
N GLY A 13 12.47 15.56 53.53
CA GLY A 13 12.04 16.61 52.58
C GLY A 13 10.70 16.32 51.90
N CYS A 14 9.55 16.27 52.61
CA CYS A 14 8.68 17.40 52.99
C CYS A 14 8.02 18.17 51.82
N ALA A 15 6.69 18.30 51.91
CA ALA A 15 5.79 18.83 50.88
C ALA A 15 5.68 20.37 50.87
N ALA A 16 5.08 20.89 49.80
CA ALA A 16 4.43 22.20 49.78
C ALA A 16 3.06 22.09 49.08
N LEU A 17 1.98 22.42 49.81
CA LEU A 17 0.65 22.65 49.26
C LEU A 17 0.47 24.14 48.97
N ALA A 18 -0.18 24.48 47.86
CA ALA A 18 -0.64 25.84 47.56
C ALA A 18 -2.16 25.82 47.30
N ALA A 19 -2.87 26.85 47.77
CA ALA A 19 -4.32 26.78 48.01
C ALA A 19 -5.20 27.33 46.88
N CYS A 20 -6.49 26.98 46.94
CA CYS A 20 -7.52 27.34 45.99
C CYS A 20 -7.87 28.85 45.99
N LYS A 21 -8.42 29.31 44.86
CA LYS A 21 -9.53 30.28 44.81
C LYS A 21 -10.51 29.89 43.70
N ALA A 22 -11.76 30.34 43.84
CA ALA A 22 -12.80 30.21 42.83
C ALA A 22 -13.70 31.46 42.88
N ASP A 23 -14.28 31.87 41.75
CA ASP A 23 -15.68 32.27 41.65
C ASP A 23 -16.18 32.33 40.17
N ALA A 24 -17.49 32.53 40.00
CA ALA A 24 -18.38 32.35 38.85
C ALA A 24 -18.21 33.31 37.62
N PRO A 25 -19.06 33.26 36.55
CA PRO A 25 -19.57 32.11 35.76
C PRO A 25 -19.67 32.31 34.21
N THR A 26 -19.70 31.22 33.43
CA THR A 26 -20.28 31.01 32.05
C THR A 26 -20.10 32.05 30.92
N PRO A 27 -19.82 31.56 29.68
CA PRO A 27 -20.94 31.30 28.75
C PRO A 27 -20.91 29.90 28.12
N VAL A 28 -22.04 29.52 27.48
CA VAL A 28 -22.21 28.23 26.80
C VAL A 28 -21.61 28.28 25.39
N GLN A 29 -20.79 27.30 25.04
CA GLN A 29 -20.52 26.98 23.63
C GLN A 29 -20.90 25.53 23.31
N LYS A 30 -21.57 25.44 22.17
CA LYS A 30 -22.18 24.30 21.47
C LYS A 30 -21.33 23.02 21.54
N ALA A 31 -21.96 21.88 21.85
CA ALA A 31 -21.37 20.59 21.57
C ALA A 31 -21.35 20.36 20.05
N GLU A 32 -20.18 20.45 19.44
CA GLU A 32 -19.94 19.84 18.14
C GLU A 32 -19.74 18.34 18.35
N ALA A 33 -20.61 17.53 17.74
CA ALA A 33 -20.43 16.09 17.70
C ALA A 33 -19.17 15.81 16.87
N SER A 34 -18.14 15.24 17.51
CA SER A 34 -16.92 14.85 16.81
C SER A 34 -17.25 13.78 15.78
N GLU A 35 -17.22 14.17 14.50
CA GLU A 35 -17.25 13.23 13.39
C GLU A 35 -16.09 12.23 13.56
N PRO A 36 -16.29 10.92 13.34
CA PRO A 36 -15.21 9.95 13.47
C PRO A 36 -14.10 10.30 12.48
N ALA A 37 -12.95 10.74 12.99
CA ALA A 37 -11.78 11.01 12.16
C ALA A 37 -11.45 9.76 11.34
N ALA A 38 -11.54 9.86 10.01
CA ALA A 38 -11.20 8.77 9.11
C ALA A 38 -9.77 8.29 9.46
N PRO A 39 -9.53 6.96 9.51
CA PRO A 39 -8.23 6.43 9.89
C PRO A 39 -7.16 7.01 8.97
N ALA A 40 -6.17 7.69 9.56
CA ALA A 40 -5.07 8.26 8.81
C ALA A 40 -4.37 7.14 8.02
N PRO A 41 -4.03 7.36 6.72
CA PRO A 41 -3.47 6.31 5.88
C PRO A 41 -2.19 5.78 6.50
N THR A 42 -2.19 4.50 6.86
CA THR A 42 -1.02 3.80 7.40
C THR A 42 0.13 3.97 6.41
N ALA A 43 1.22 4.62 6.83
CA ALA A 43 2.34 4.92 5.94
C ALA A 43 2.89 3.63 5.32
N ALA A 44 2.59 3.42 4.03
CA ALA A 44 2.85 2.15 3.37
C ALA A 44 4.35 1.83 3.40
N VAL A 45 4.70 0.59 3.77
CA VAL A 45 6.10 0.14 3.78
C VAL A 45 6.62 0.27 2.35
N ASN A 46 7.61 1.16 2.19
CA ASN A 46 8.05 1.63 0.88
C ASN A 46 9.05 0.65 0.24
N ALA A 47 8.61 -0.60 0.09
CA ALA A 47 9.23 -1.59 -0.79
C ALA A 47 9.47 -0.99 -2.18
N PRO A 48 10.58 -1.32 -2.86
CA PRO A 48 10.86 -0.88 -4.22
C PRO A 48 9.66 -1.12 -5.14
N LEU A 49 9.40 -0.20 -6.07
CA LEU A 49 8.20 -0.24 -6.91
C LEU A 49 8.12 -1.54 -7.74
N HIS A 50 9.26 -2.11 -8.12
CA HIS A 50 9.37 -3.43 -8.74
C HIS A 50 8.84 -4.55 -7.84
N ASP A 51 9.35 -4.63 -6.60
CA ASP A 51 9.00 -5.67 -5.63
C ASP A 51 7.53 -5.54 -5.16
N TRP A 52 6.98 -4.32 -5.21
CA TRP A 52 5.56 -4.09 -5.01
C TRP A 52 4.73 -4.58 -6.21
N LEU A 53 5.16 -4.38 -7.46
CA LEU A 53 4.43 -4.83 -8.65
C LEU A 53 4.35 -6.36 -8.76
N VAL A 54 5.34 -7.09 -8.26
CA VAL A 54 5.31 -8.56 -8.22
C VAL A 54 4.05 -9.05 -7.49
N GLY A 55 3.36 -10.00 -8.10
CA GLY A 55 2.08 -10.55 -7.63
C GLY A 55 0.99 -10.47 -8.69
N SER A 56 -0.27 -10.61 -8.25
CA SER A 56 -1.45 -10.57 -9.12
C SER A 56 -2.22 -9.26 -8.94
N TRP A 57 -2.87 -8.79 -10.00
CA TRP A 57 -3.58 -7.52 -10.02
C TRP A 57 -4.85 -7.57 -10.85
N SER A 58 -5.95 -7.09 -10.28
CA SER A 58 -7.14 -6.68 -11.03
C SER A 58 -7.03 -5.21 -11.42
N PHE A 59 -7.49 -4.89 -12.63
CA PHE A 59 -7.71 -3.50 -13.09
C PHE A 59 -9.17 -3.05 -12.90
N GLU A 60 -9.98 -3.89 -12.24
CA GLU A 60 -11.37 -3.64 -11.88
C GLU A 60 -11.51 -3.44 -10.35
N SER A 61 -12.75 -3.29 -9.87
CA SER A 61 -13.03 -3.10 -8.43
C SER A 61 -13.00 -4.40 -7.61
N SER A 62 -12.57 -5.53 -8.16
CA SER A 62 -12.51 -6.82 -7.45
C SER A 62 -11.60 -7.84 -8.14
N CYS A 63 -11.11 -8.83 -7.37
CA CYS A 63 -10.39 -10.01 -7.87
C CYS A 63 -11.31 -11.15 -8.34
N ALA A 64 -12.55 -10.85 -8.77
CA ALA A 64 -13.58 -11.85 -9.09
C ALA A 64 -13.83 -12.02 -10.61
N SER A 65 -12.95 -11.49 -11.45
CA SER A 65 -12.98 -11.62 -12.91
C SER A 65 -11.75 -12.36 -13.42
N ASP A 66 -11.82 -12.88 -14.65
CA ASP A 66 -10.71 -13.54 -15.33
C ASP A 66 -9.64 -12.54 -15.84
N PHE A 67 -9.89 -11.23 -15.70
CA PHE A 67 -9.01 -10.14 -16.15
C PHE A 67 -7.95 -9.76 -15.10
N ILE A 68 -7.14 -10.75 -14.72
CA ILE A 68 -6.04 -10.60 -13.77
C ILE A 68 -4.70 -10.56 -14.52
N ALA A 69 -3.81 -9.66 -14.11
CA ALA A 69 -2.42 -9.62 -14.54
C ALA A 69 -1.48 -10.14 -13.45
N HIS A 70 -0.59 -11.05 -13.82
CA HIS A 70 0.43 -11.65 -12.98
C HIS A 70 1.82 -11.18 -13.42
N TYR A 71 2.48 -10.41 -12.56
CA TYR A 71 3.85 -9.94 -12.77
C TYR A 71 4.82 -10.85 -12.00
N GLY A 72 5.55 -11.70 -12.73
CA GLY A 72 6.56 -12.59 -12.17
C GLY A 72 7.83 -11.85 -11.76
N ALA A 73 8.46 -12.25 -10.65
CA ALA A 73 9.71 -11.65 -10.16
C ALA A 73 10.94 -11.91 -11.06
N ASP A 74 10.79 -12.82 -12.02
CA ASP A 74 11.72 -13.16 -13.10
C ASP A 74 11.50 -12.33 -14.38
N GLY A 75 10.49 -11.45 -14.39
CA GLY A 75 10.07 -10.70 -15.56
C GLY A 75 9.02 -11.42 -16.43
N ALA A 76 8.49 -12.57 -16.02
CA ALA A 76 7.38 -13.23 -16.73
C ALA A 76 6.06 -12.44 -16.59
N LEU A 77 5.21 -12.52 -17.62
CA LEU A 77 3.89 -11.88 -17.67
C LEU A 77 2.84 -12.86 -18.17
N ASP A 78 1.74 -12.94 -17.44
CA ASP A 78 0.43 -13.40 -17.95
C ASP A 78 -0.57 -12.29 -17.62
N ASN A 79 -1.24 -11.73 -18.63
CA ASN A 79 -2.23 -10.67 -18.45
C ASN A 79 -3.48 -11.00 -19.25
N SER A 80 -4.49 -11.57 -18.58
CA SER A 80 -5.80 -11.87 -19.18
C SER A 80 -5.73 -12.74 -20.47
N GLY A 81 -4.76 -13.66 -20.55
CA GLY A 81 -4.50 -14.48 -21.74
C GLY A 81 -3.45 -13.90 -22.72
N GLU A 82 -2.88 -12.73 -22.44
CA GLU A 82 -1.69 -12.21 -23.12
C GLU A 82 -0.42 -12.64 -22.38
N ILE A 83 0.36 -13.55 -22.97
CA ILE A 83 1.57 -14.12 -22.37
C ILE A 83 2.82 -13.41 -22.92
N GLY A 84 3.77 -13.08 -22.05
CA GLY A 84 4.90 -12.26 -22.46
C GLY A 84 6.00 -12.11 -21.42
N GLY A 85 6.44 -10.88 -21.22
CA GLY A 85 7.25 -10.46 -20.08
C GLY A 85 7.09 -8.97 -19.82
N TRP A 86 7.60 -8.51 -18.68
CA TRP A 86 7.53 -7.11 -18.26
C TRP A 86 8.89 -6.61 -17.76
N THR A 87 9.06 -5.29 -17.76
CA THR A 87 10.20 -4.61 -17.11
C THR A 87 9.71 -3.29 -16.50
N LEU A 88 10.46 -2.77 -15.51
CA LEU A 88 10.20 -1.46 -14.90
C LEU A 88 11.40 -0.53 -15.08
N ALA A 89 11.15 0.66 -15.62
CA ALA A 89 12.13 1.74 -15.73
C ALA A 89 11.60 2.99 -14.99
N GLY A 90 12.13 3.26 -13.79
CA GLY A 90 11.61 4.31 -12.93
C GLY A 90 10.21 3.97 -12.43
N ASN A 91 9.19 4.62 -12.99
CA ASN A 91 7.77 4.28 -12.78
C ASN A 91 7.02 3.89 -14.08
N THR A 92 7.73 3.70 -15.19
CA THR A 92 7.15 3.16 -16.44
C THR A 92 7.31 1.65 -16.47
N ILE A 93 6.18 0.94 -16.60
CA ILE A 93 6.15 -0.49 -16.89
C ILE A 93 6.10 -0.66 -18.41
N THR A 94 6.95 -1.52 -18.94
CA THR A 94 6.95 -1.94 -20.35
C THR A 94 6.61 -3.43 -20.39
N GLU A 95 5.42 -3.76 -20.90
CA GLU A 95 5.03 -5.15 -21.22
C GLU A 95 5.47 -5.50 -22.66
N THR A 96 5.84 -6.75 -22.89
CA THR A 96 6.19 -7.32 -24.21
C THR A 96 5.41 -8.62 -24.42
N ILE A 97 4.30 -8.55 -25.15
CA ILE A 97 3.40 -9.67 -25.44
C ILE A 97 4.00 -10.50 -26.57
N ARG A 98 4.08 -11.82 -26.36
CA ARG A 98 4.64 -12.80 -27.29
C ARG A 98 3.63 -13.84 -27.74
N GLU A 99 2.63 -14.14 -26.93
CA GLU A 99 1.55 -15.06 -27.27
C GLU A 99 0.20 -14.51 -26.76
N ARG A 100 -0.91 -14.86 -27.43
CA ARG A 100 -2.29 -14.50 -27.03
C ARG A 100 -3.18 -15.72 -27.08
N TYR A 101 -4.02 -15.88 -26.06
CA TYR A 101 -5.09 -16.87 -26.04
C TYR A 101 -6.43 -16.20 -26.40
N ASP A 102 -6.92 -16.46 -27.61
CA ASP A 102 -8.27 -16.11 -28.04
C ASP A 102 -9.09 -17.39 -28.21
N SER A 103 -10.05 -17.61 -27.31
CA SER A 103 -10.89 -18.81 -27.27
C SER A 103 -12.03 -18.82 -28.28
N ALA A 104 -12.25 -17.72 -29.02
CA ALA A 104 -13.14 -17.70 -30.17
C ALA A 104 -12.41 -18.09 -31.46
N GLU A 105 -11.12 -17.76 -31.57
CA GLU A 105 -10.31 -17.93 -32.78
C GLU A 105 -9.28 -19.08 -32.71
N SER A 106 -9.05 -19.74 -31.56
CA SER A 106 -8.15 -20.91 -31.46
C SER A 106 -8.32 -21.83 -30.24
N ASP A 107 -7.92 -23.09 -30.45
CA ASP A 107 -7.77 -24.14 -29.42
C ASP A 107 -6.50 -23.97 -28.55
N GLY A 108 -5.82 -22.81 -28.59
CA GLY A 108 -4.49 -22.63 -28.00
C GLY A 108 -3.91 -21.23 -28.20
N ALA A 109 -2.79 -20.96 -27.52
CA ALA A 109 -2.11 -19.66 -27.60
C ALA A 109 -1.47 -19.44 -28.99
N GLN A 110 -1.83 -18.33 -29.64
CA GLN A 110 -1.26 -17.88 -30.91
C GLN A 110 -0.02 -17.02 -30.67
N LYS A 111 1.02 -17.14 -31.51
CA LYS A 111 2.25 -16.34 -31.36
C LYS A 111 2.12 -14.97 -32.03
N VAL A 112 2.45 -13.93 -31.28
CA VAL A 112 2.52 -12.53 -31.72
C VAL A 112 3.91 -12.27 -32.30
N ASN A 113 3.99 -11.95 -33.60
CA ASN A 113 5.25 -11.75 -34.32
C ASN A 113 5.16 -10.59 -35.33
N PRO A 114 5.92 -9.49 -35.19
CA PRO A 114 6.83 -9.21 -34.07
C PRO A 114 6.08 -9.12 -32.72
N PRO A 115 6.75 -9.38 -31.59
CA PRO A 115 6.18 -9.16 -30.26
C PRO A 115 5.65 -7.73 -30.10
N GLU A 116 4.47 -7.58 -29.50
CA GLU A 116 3.86 -6.28 -29.25
C GLU A 116 4.33 -5.71 -27.91
N THR A 117 4.67 -4.42 -27.89
CA THR A 117 5.13 -3.72 -26.68
C THR A 117 4.15 -2.62 -26.29
N ARG A 118 3.85 -2.50 -24.98
CA ARG A 118 3.06 -1.38 -24.45
C ARG A 118 3.66 -0.82 -23.16
N ASP A 119 3.66 0.50 -23.08
CA ASP A 119 4.16 1.27 -21.94
C ASP A 119 3.00 1.94 -21.19
N TYR A 120 3.07 1.92 -19.86
CA TYR A 120 2.21 2.71 -18.99
C TYR A 120 2.95 3.11 -17.72
N THR A 121 2.66 4.29 -17.18
CA THR A 121 3.21 4.71 -15.89
C THR A 121 2.35 4.16 -14.76
N VAL A 122 2.96 3.87 -13.61
CA VAL A 122 2.24 3.44 -12.40
C VAL A 122 2.48 4.40 -11.23
N GLU A 123 1.45 4.61 -10.45
CA GLU A 123 1.43 5.34 -9.18
C GLU A 123 0.96 4.36 -8.09
N ARG A 124 1.84 4.04 -7.13
CA ARG A 124 1.49 3.22 -5.96
C ARG A 124 0.70 4.05 -4.95
N THR A 125 -0.43 3.54 -4.45
CA THR A 125 -1.25 4.21 -3.43
C THR A 125 -0.97 3.67 -2.04
N ASP A 126 -0.99 2.34 -1.86
CA ASP A 126 -0.65 1.68 -0.60
C ASP A 126 0.02 0.30 -0.85
N GLN A 127 -0.22 -0.72 -0.02
CA GLN A 127 0.32 -2.07 -0.25
C GLN A 127 -0.43 -2.81 -1.38
N ASP A 128 -1.73 -2.59 -1.47
CA ASP A 128 -2.68 -3.42 -2.21
C ASP A 128 -3.43 -2.60 -3.28
N HIS A 129 -3.30 -1.27 -3.26
CA HIS A 129 -3.87 -0.36 -4.26
C HIS A 129 -2.81 0.47 -5.00
N GLY A 130 -3.11 0.76 -6.27
CA GLY A 130 -2.36 1.69 -7.11
C GLY A 130 -3.20 2.21 -8.29
N THR A 131 -2.53 2.79 -9.27
CA THR A 131 -3.17 3.27 -10.50
C THR A 131 -2.16 3.27 -11.64
N ILE A 132 -2.51 2.66 -12.78
CA ILE A 132 -1.77 2.83 -14.04
C ILE A 132 -2.34 4.01 -14.84
N THR A 133 -1.50 4.68 -15.62
CA THR A 133 -1.93 5.62 -16.66
C THR A 133 -1.52 5.08 -18.03
N TYR A 134 -2.48 4.55 -18.78
CA TYR A 134 -2.28 4.02 -20.13
C TYR A 134 -3.01 4.89 -21.15
N GLN A 135 -2.31 5.35 -22.19
CA GLN A 135 -2.85 6.27 -23.23
C GLN A 135 -3.59 7.50 -22.64
N GLY A 136 -3.11 8.03 -21.51
CA GLY A 136 -3.72 9.16 -20.79
C GLY A 136 -4.93 8.80 -19.92
N ARG A 137 -5.36 7.54 -19.88
CA ARG A 137 -6.46 7.06 -19.03
C ARG A 137 -5.95 6.55 -17.68
N LYS A 138 -6.47 7.17 -16.61
CA LYS A 138 -6.65 6.65 -15.24
C LYS A 138 -7.19 5.21 -15.18
N VAL A 139 -6.47 4.19 -14.71
CA VAL A 139 -7.07 2.86 -14.39
C VAL A 139 -6.57 2.39 -13.00
N PRO A 140 -7.47 2.07 -12.04
CA PRO A 140 -7.05 1.61 -10.72
C PRO A 140 -6.37 0.23 -10.79
N MET A 141 -5.58 -0.08 -9.77
CA MET A 141 -5.04 -1.42 -9.52
C MET A 141 -5.48 -1.89 -8.14
N LEU A 142 -5.92 -3.14 -8.05
CA LEU A 142 -6.22 -3.86 -6.81
C LEU A 142 -5.43 -5.17 -6.77
N ARG A 143 -4.67 -5.42 -5.71
CA ARG A 143 -3.86 -6.64 -5.55
C ARG A 143 -4.74 -7.87 -5.33
N CYS A 144 -4.32 -8.97 -5.94
CA CYS A 144 -4.87 -10.32 -5.79
C CYS A 144 -3.76 -11.34 -5.49
#